data_AF-A0A1T4ZG02-F1
#
_entry.id   AF-A0A1T4ZG02-F1
#
_cell.length_a   1.000
_cell.length_b   1.000
_cell.length_c   1.000
_cell.angle_alpha   90.00
_cell.angle_beta   90.00
_cell.angle_gamma   90.00
#
_symmetry.space_group_name_H-M   'P 1'
#
loop_
_entity.id
_entity.type
_entity.pdbx_description
1 polymer ?
#
loop_
_entity_poly.entity_id
_entity_poly.type
_entity_poly.pdbx_seq_one_letter_code
_entity_poly.pdbx_strand_id
1 'polypeptide(L)'
;MKNLMIDEDFPAVDGIGLFELKNPINSEFNSTEITVYPQREELNLEQELTIKTSTKIRLALEELYCFEVIENQFQHWGITFKNAIALQPSNPAFVIKPTTTVIMGAPKGGHLEINFKYPVQKVCGMVTSSSATVLSAYDIEGKKVAETGMSVSHHMSSDALNFPNAQLKLSGCNLKKVTFGTFDGQLILHHFRVEF
;
A
#
# COMPACT_ATOMS: atom_id res chain seq x y z
N MET A 1 -52.76 -61.89 25.12
CA MET A 1 -52.23 -62.95 24.23
C MET A 1 -50.96 -62.39 23.60
N LYS A 2 -49.77 -62.79 24.09
CA LYS A 2 -48.90 -63.86 23.52
C LYS A 2 -48.39 -63.44 22.12
N ASN A 3 -47.10 -63.23 21.81
CA ASN A 3 -45.83 -63.88 22.19
C ASN A 3 -44.65 -62.89 21.98
N LEU A 4 -43.59 -62.86 22.81
CA LEU A 4 -42.37 -63.71 22.82
C LEU A 4 -41.51 -63.52 21.54
N MET A 5 -40.45 -62.69 21.55
CA MET A 5 -39.05 -62.92 22.00
C MET A 5 -38.25 -63.83 21.04
N ILE A 6 -37.09 -63.36 20.58
CA ILE A 6 -35.81 -64.10 20.37
C ILE A 6 -34.70 -63.03 20.28
N ASP A 7 -33.83 -63.03 21.28
CA ASP A 7 -32.45 -62.50 21.26
C ASP A 7 -31.56 -63.42 20.41
N GLU A 8 -30.45 -62.93 19.84
CA GLU A 8 -29.16 -63.67 19.81
C GLU A 8 -27.96 -62.72 19.60
N ASP A 9 -26.82 -63.20 20.09
CA ASP A 9 -25.64 -62.53 20.66
C ASP A 9 -24.43 -62.38 19.69
N PHE A 10 -23.63 -61.31 19.91
CA PHE A 10 -22.13 -61.12 19.83
C PHE A 10 -21.29 -61.66 18.62
N PRO A 11 -19.97 -61.35 18.42
CA PRO A 11 -19.03 -60.38 19.02
C PRO A 11 -18.21 -59.52 18.00
N ALA A 12 -17.21 -58.78 18.51
CA ALA A 12 -16.29 -57.81 17.87
C ALA A 12 -15.31 -58.35 16.79
N VAL A 13 -14.80 -57.44 15.94
CA VAL A 13 -13.49 -57.55 15.27
C VAL A 13 -12.74 -56.21 15.33
N ASP A 14 -11.52 -56.31 15.85
CA ASP A 14 -10.47 -55.30 16.01
C ASP A 14 -9.69 -54.98 14.72
N GLY A 15 -9.06 -53.80 14.71
CA GLY A 15 -7.85 -53.46 13.93
C GLY A 15 -8.12 -52.78 12.58
N ILE A 16 -7.41 -51.75 12.11
CA ILE A 16 -6.07 -51.22 12.36
C ILE A 16 -6.15 -49.73 11.88
N GLY A 17 -5.92 -48.69 12.67
CA GLY A 17 -4.59 -48.09 12.92
C GLY A 17 -3.92 -47.47 11.67
N LEU A 18 -4.00 -46.14 11.46
CA LEU A 18 -2.83 -45.25 11.29
C LEU A 18 -3.25 -43.79 11.06
N PHE A 19 -2.29 -42.93 11.40
CA PHE A 19 -2.28 -41.49 11.58
C PHE A 19 -2.48 -40.63 10.30
N GLU A 20 -2.49 -39.31 10.57
CA GLU A 20 -2.16 -38.18 9.67
C GLU A 20 -3.37 -37.46 9.06
N LEU A 21 -3.49 -36.13 9.06
CA LEU A 21 -2.59 -35.05 9.46
C LEU A 21 -3.45 -33.80 9.73
N LYS A 22 -2.99 -32.95 10.66
CA LYS A 22 -3.41 -31.56 10.79
C LYS A 22 -3.38 -30.86 9.42
N ASN A 23 -4.46 -30.19 9.08
CA ASN A 23 -4.37 -28.92 8.39
C ASN A 23 -5.18 -27.91 9.21
N PRO A 24 -4.57 -26.96 9.94
CA PRO A 24 -5.31 -25.79 10.35
C PRO A 24 -5.70 -25.08 9.05
N ILE A 25 -7.01 -24.91 8.86
CA ILE A 25 -7.56 -24.06 7.81
C ILE A 25 -6.85 -22.72 7.97
N ASN A 26 -5.97 -22.44 7.02
CA ASN A 26 -5.31 -21.15 6.87
C ASN A 26 -6.46 -20.18 6.62
N SER A 27 -6.91 -19.49 7.66
CA SER A 27 -7.91 -18.44 7.50
C SER A 27 -7.22 -17.32 6.75
N GLU A 28 -7.36 -17.34 5.43
CA GLU A 28 -7.13 -16.17 4.60
C GLU A 28 -8.02 -15.07 5.16
N PHE A 29 -7.43 -14.20 5.97
CA PHE A 29 -8.06 -12.96 6.37
C PHE A 29 -8.26 -12.16 5.08
N ASN A 30 -9.48 -12.20 4.55
CA ASN A 30 -10.00 -11.28 3.57
C ASN A 30 -9.98 -9.86 4.17
N SER A 31 -8.80 -9.26 4.26
CA SER A 31 -8.64 -7.86 4.63
C SER A 31 -9.09 -7.03 3.43
N THR A 32 -10.33 -6.56 3.50
CA THR A 32 -10.92 -5.63 2.55
C THR A 32 -10.14 -4.32 2.58
N GLU A 33 -9.57 -3.93 1.43
CA GLU A 33 -8.92 -2.63 1.24
C GLU A 33 -9.99 -1.53 1.34
N ILE A 34 -9.76 -0.51 2.16
CA ILE A 34 -10.64 0.65 2.32
C ILE A 34 -10.10 1.80 1.48
N THR A 35 -10.93 2.43 0.65
CA THR A 35 -10.56 3.68 -0.03
C THR A 35 -10.85 4.86 0.89
N VAL A 36 -9.86 5.74 1.07
CA VAL A 36 -9.93 6.90 1.95
C VAL A 36 -9.82 8.19 1.15
N TYR A 37 -10.59 9.21 1.54
CA TYR A 37 -10.81 10.42 0.75
C TYR A 37 -10.09 11.63 1.35
N PRO A 38 -9.66 12.60 0.52
CA PRO A 38 -9.07 13.83 1.03
C PRO A 38 -10.10 14.64 1.80
N GLN A 39 -9.72 15.13 2.97
CA GLN A 39 -10.52 16.03 3.79
C GLN A 39 -9.94 17.45 3.71
N ARG A 40 -10.80 18.44 3.45
CA ARG A 40 -10.41 19.85 3.24
C ARG A 40 -10.88 20.77 4.36
N GLU A 41 -11.87 20.33 5.11
CA GLU A 41 -12.43 21.06 6.24
C GLU A 41 -11.76 20.57 7.52
N GLU A 42 -11.29 21.50 8.34
CA GLU A 42 -10.93 21.23 9.74
C GLU A 42 -12.20 20.85 10.49
N LEU A 43 -12.59 19.58 10.41
CA LEU A 43 -13.46 19.03 11.44
C LEU A 43 -12.59 19.04 12.70
N ASN A 44 -12.88 19.98 13.61
CA ASN A 44 -12.42 20.00 15.00
C ASN A 44 -12.99 18.81 15.79
N LEU A 45 -12.91 17.62 15.21
CA LEU A 45 -13.04 16.36 15.90
C LEU A 45 -11.66 15.74 15.83
N GLU A 46 -10.96 15.76 16.96
CA GLU A 46 -9.95 14.74 17.25
C GLU A 46 -10.66 13.38 17.32
N GLN A 47 -11.14 12.89 16.17
CA GLN A 47 -11.48 11.50 16.01
C GLN A 47 -10.15 10.78 16.01
N GLU A 48 -9.72 10.31 17.19
CA GLU A 48 -8.77 9.23 17.27
C GLU A 48 -9.38 8.02 16.57
N LEU A 49 -9.12 7.90 15.27
CA LEU A 49 -9.45 6.70 14.53
C LEU A 49 -8.61 5.57 15.11
N THR A 50 -9.28 4.60 15.73
CA THR A 50 -8.65 3.34 16.15
C THR A 50 -8.37 2.51 14.91
N ILE A 51 -7.20 2.75 14.29
CA ILE A 51 -6.72 1.94 13.18
C ILE A 51 -6.30 0.58 13.71
N LYS A 52 -6.91 -0.49 13.19
CA LYS A 52 -6.52 -1.86 13.56
C LYS A 52 -5.20 -2.22 12.88
N THR A 53 -4.36 -2.95 13.60
CA THR A 53 -3.21 -3.66 13.00
C THR A 53 -3.74 -4.62 11.92
N SER A 54 -3.29 -4.47 10.68
CA SER A 54 -3.75 -5.09 9.42
C SER A 54 -4.80 -4.32 8.60
N THR A 55 -5.16 -3.09 8.98
CA THR A 55 -6.02 -2.24 8.14
C THR A 55 -5.27 -1.85 6.86
N LYS A 56 -5.81 -2.25 5.69
CA LYS A 56 -5.31 -1.87 4.37
C LYS A 56 -6.10 -0.69 3.85
N ILE A 57 -5.41 0.39 3.47
CA ILE A 57 -6.04 1.56 2.86
C ILE A 57 -5.42 1.93 1.53
N ARG A 58 -6.25 2.45 0.64
CA ARG A 58 -5.90 3.12 -0.61
C ARG A 58 -6.31 4.58 -0.51
N LEU A 59 -5.41 5.50 -0.84
CA LEU A 59 -5.77 6.92 -0.92
C LEU A 59 -6.48 7.21 -2.25
N ALA A 60 -7.62 7.90 -2.20
CA ALA A 60 -8.36 8.40 -3.35
C ALA A 60 -7.67 9.67 -3.91
N LEU A 61 -6.48 9.49 -4.50
CA LEU A 61 -5.69 10.58 -5.06
C LEU A 61 -6.39 11.28 -6.24
N GLU A 62 -7.29 10.56 -6.91
CA GLU A 62 -8.15 11.07 -7.98
C GLU A 62 -9.10 12.20 -7.53
N GLU A 63 -9.41 12.28 -6.24
CA GLU A 63 -10.30 13.29 -5.67
C GLU A 63 -9.57 14.57 -5.25
N LEU A 64 -8.24 14.63 -5.40
CA LEU A 64 -7.45 15.85 -5.18
C LEU A 64 -7.63 16.84 -6.32
N TYR A 65 -7.65 18.13 -6.01
CA TYR A 65 -7.74 19.17 -7.03
C TYR A 65 -6.40 19.31 -7.78
N CYS A 66 -6.46 19.63 -9.07
CA CYS A 66 -5.25 19.91 -9.84
C CYS A 66 -4.54 21.15 -9.27
N PHE A 67 -3.22 21.06 -9.10
CA PHE A 67 -2.36 22.03 -8.43
C PHE A 67 -2.61 22.21 -6.92
N GLU A 68 -3.32 21.27 -6.28
CA GLU A 68 -3.47 21.26 -4.82
C GLU A 68 -2.15 20.90 -4.14
N VAL A 69 -1.67 21.74 -3.23
CA VAL A 69 -0.55 21.39 -2.34
C VAL A 69 -1.06 20.35 -1.34
N ILE A 70 -0.37 19.21 -1.27
CA ILE A 70 -0.77 18.08 -0.44
C ILE A 70 0.07 18.06 0.82
N GLU A 71 -0.58 18.21 1.97
CA GLU A 71 0.07 18.15 3.29
C GLU A 71 -0.80 17.36 4.26
N ASN A 72 -2.04 17.83 4.51
CA ASN A 72 -2.89 17.36 5.60
C ASN A 72 -4.19 16.69 5.13
N GLN A 73 -4.41 16.55 3.83
CA GLN A 73 -5.66 16.03 3.26
C GLN A 73 -6.02 14.62 3.77
N PHE A 74 -5.03 13.83 4.19
CA PHE A 74 -5.21 12.47 4.74
C PHE A 74 -4.79 12.37 6.21
N GLN A 75 -4.64 13.50 6.91
CA GLN A 75 -4.13 13.56 8.28
C GLN A 75 -5.04 12.81 9.27
N HIS A 76 -6.35 12.78 9.02
CA HIS A 76 -7.30 12.00 9.83
C HIS A 76 -6.98 10.49 9.83
N TRP A 77 -6.40 9.96 8.75
CA TRP A 77 -5.85 8.59 8.70
C TRP A 77 -4.41 8.48 9.23
N GLY A 78 -3.88 9.56 9.80
CA GLY A 78 -2.50 9.64 10.27
C GLY A 78 -1.48 9.72 9.13
N ILE A 79 -1.87 10.12 7.92
CA ILE A 79 -0.98 10.22 6.77
C ILE A 79 -0.80 11.69 6.41
N THR A 80 0.44 12.15 6.40
CA THR A 80 0.77 13.51 5.94
C THR A 80 1.84 13.45 4.87
N PHE A 81 1.80 14.43 3.98
CA PHE A 81 2.74 14.55 2.88
C PHE A 81 3.67 15.75 3.13
N LYS A 82 4.90 15.66 2.64
CA LYS A 82 5.76 16.83 2.49
C LYS A 82 6.32 16.87 1.08
N ASN A 83 6.49 18.08 0.59
CA ASN A 83 6.99 18.35 -0.75
C ASN A 83 6.13 17.66 -1.82
N ALA A 84 4.81 17.82 -1.74
CA ALA A 84 3.86 17.11 -2.57
C ALA A 84 2.84 18.06 -3.18
N ILE A 85 2.58 17.89 -4.48
CA ILE A 85 1.54 18.60 -5.21
C ILE A 85 0.73 17.61 -6.06
N ALA A 86 -0.59 17.78 -6.09
CA ALA A 86 -1.48 17.08 -6.99
C ALA A 86 -1.46 17.74 -8.37
N LEU A 87 -1.36 16.97 -9.44
CA LEU A 87 -1.47 17.51 -10.80
C LEU A 87 -1.99 16.47 -11.78
N GLN A 88 -2.43 16.93 -12.95
CA GLN A 88 -2.75 16.08 -14.09
C GLN A 88 -1.66 16.28 -15.16
N PRO A 89 -0.81 15.27 -15.42
CA PRO A 89 0.30 15.43 -16.34
C PRO A 89 -0.20 15.72 -17.77
N SER A 90 0.36 16.75 -18.40
CA SER A 90 0.12 17.04 -19.83
C SER A 90 1.21 16.44 -20.72
N ASN A 91 2.36 16.07 -20.16
CA ASN A 91 3.44 15.44 -20.90
C ASN A 91 3.11 13.96 -21.16
N PRO A 92 2.96 13.53 -22.43
CA PRO A 92 2.61 12.15 -22.78
C PRO A 92 3.67 11.13 -22.33
N ALA A 93 4.91 11.57 -22.06
CA ALA A 93 5.97 10.68 -21.60
C ALA A 93 5.67 9.98 -20.27
N PHE A 94 4.76 10.51 -19.46
CA PHE A 94 4.33 9.85 -18.22
C PHE A 94 3.41 8.64 -18.43
N VAL A 95 2.94 8.39 -19.67
CA VAL A 95 2.11 7.24 -20.08
C VAL A 95 0.95 6.96 -19.11
N ILE A 96 0.29 8.04 -18.68
CA ILE A 96 -0.86 7.95 -17.78
C ILE A 96 -2.13 8.32 -18.52
N LYS A 97 -3.26 7.74 -18.12
CA LYS A 97 -4.54 8.12 -18.71
C LYS A 97 -4.74 9.63 -18.54
N PRO A 98 -5.22 10.34 -19.58
CA PRO A 98 -5.62 11.74 -19.45
C PRO A 98 -6.53 11.92 -18.23
N THR A 99 -6.45 13.08 -17.58
CA THR A 99 -7.19 13.44 -16.36
C THR A 99 -6.88 12.61 -15.10
N THR A 100 -5.88 11.73 -15.14
CA THR A 100 -5.44 11.04 -13.91
C THR A 100 -4.70 12.03 -13.01
N THR A 101 -5.23 12.26 -11.81
CA THR A 101 -4.52 13.03 -10.78
C THR A 101 -3.38 12.19 -10.20
N VAL A 102 -2.20 12.79 -10.13
CA VAL A 102 -0.98 12.18 -9.59
C VAL A 102 -0.37 13.08 -8.55
N ILE A 103 0.49 12.52 -7.71
CA ILE A 103 1.33 13.28 -6.80
C ILE A 103 2.71 13.46 -7.42
N MET A 104 3.23 14.68 -7.41
CA MET A 104 4.61 14.98 -7.79
C MET A 104 5.35 15.60 -6.60
N GLY A 105 6.66 15.38 -6.55
CA GLY A 105 7.57 16.08 -5.66
C GLY A 105 7.71 17.57 -6.03
N ALA A 106 7.22 18.49 -5.19
CA ALA A 106 7.35 19.94 -5.40
C ALA A 106 7.38 20.73 -4.08
N PRO A 107 8.15 21.83 -3.97
CA PRO A 107 8.96 22.47 -5.03
C PRO A 107 10.29 21.77 -5.32
N LYS A 108 10.74 20.84 -4.46
CA LYS A 108 11.96 20.07 -4.70
C LYS A 108 11.62 18.90 -5.63
N GLY A 109 11.88 19.08 -6.93
CA GLY A 109 11.69 18.02 -7.92
C GLY A 109 12.39 16.71 -7.52
N GLY A 110 11.75 15.59 -7.84
CA GLY A 110 12.34 14.26 -7.66
C GLY A 110 12.38 13.74 -6.21
N HIS A 111 11.81 14.45 -5.24
CA HIS A 111 11.68 13.97 -3.86
C HIS A 111 10.24 14.07 -3.38
N LEU A 112 9.74 13.06 -2.67
CA LEU A 112 8.41 13.06 -2.06
C LEU A 112 8.51 12.35 -0.72
N GLU A 113 8.00 12.97 0.35
CA GLU A 113 8.00 12.38 1.69
C GLU A 113 6.56 12.14 2.17
N ILE A 114 6.33 10.99 2.80
CA ILE A 114 5.07 10.62 3.42
C ILE A 114 5.36 10.17 4.84
N ASN A 115 4.68 10.78 5.81
CA ASN A 115 4.83 10.50 7.23
C ASN A 115 3.58 9.81 7.78
N PHE A 116 3.78 8.90 8.72
CA PHE A 116 2.74 8.10 9.33
C PHE A 116 2.69 8.33 10.85
N LYS A 117 1.57 8.85 11.34
CA LYS A 117 1.27 8.97 12.78
C LYS A 117 1.25 7.57 13.41
N TYR A 118 0.53 6.64 12.79
CA TYR A 118 0.44 5.24 13.20
C TYR A 118 1.47 4.41 12.44
N PRO A 119 2.14 3.42 13.07
CA PRO A 119 3.13 2.61 12.38
C PRO A 119 2.50 1.84 11.22
N VAL A 120 3.23 1.75 10.10
CA VAL A 120 2.81 1.04 8.90
C VAL A 120 3.70 -0.19 8.70
N GLN A 121 3.12 -1.29 8.24
CA GLN A 121 3.82 -2.54 7.93
C GLN A 121 4.17 -2.68 6.44
N LYS A 122 3.28 -2.21 5.55
CA LYS A 122 3.51 -2.26 4.10
C LYS A 122 3.15 -0.96 3.43
N VAL A 123 3.95 -0.58 2.44
CA VAL A 123 3.71 0.57 1.57
C VAL A 123 3.79 0.11 0.13
N CYS A 124 2.88 0.58 -0.71
CA CYS A 124 2.85 0.28 -2.13
C CYS A 124 2.42 1.50 -2.93
N GLY A 125 3.11 1.79 -4.02
CA GLY A 125 2.78 2.90 -4.92
C GLY A 125 3.16 2.59 -6.36
N MET A 126 2.36 3.07 -7.31
CA MET A 126 2.73 3.06 -8.73
C MET A 126 3.52 4.33 -9.05
N VAL A 127 4.70 4.16 -9.62
CA VAL A 127 5.62 5.25 -9.92
C VAL A 127 5.93 5.26 -11.40
N THR A 128 5.81 6.42 -12.04
CA THR A 128 6.44 6.71 -13.33
C THR A 128 7.54 7.72 -13.10
N SER A 129 8.74 7.50 -13.65
CA SER A 129 9.88 8.39 -13.41
C SER A 129 10.78 8.50 -14.62
N SER A 130 11.34 9.69 -14.84
CA SER A 130 12.35 9.92 -15.89
C SER A 130 13.72 9.31 -15.57
N SER A 131 13.94 8.93 -14.31
CA SER A 131 15.25 8.54 -13.78
C SER A 131 15.12 7.39 -12.78
N ALA A 132 16.24 6.75 -12.42
CA ALA A 132 16.27 5.70 -11.41
C ALA A 132 15.62 6.19 -10.11
N THR A 133 14.72 5.40 -9.54
CA THR A 133 13.89 5.83 -8.41
C THR A 133 14.02 4.84 -7.26
N VAL A 134 14.12 5.37 -6.05
CA VAL A 134 14.23 4.60 -4.81
C VAL A 134 13.04 4.95 -3.92
N LEU A 135 12.38 3.93 -3.40
CA LEU A 135 11.48 4.01 -2.26
C LEU A 135 12.27 3.57 -1.02
N SER A 136 12.42 4.47 -0.04
CA SER A 136 13.09 4.17 1.23
C SER A 136 12.09 4.30 2.39
N ALA A 137 12.20 3.42 3.39
CA ALA A 137 11.38 3.45 4.59
C ALA A 137 12.24 3.66 5.84
N TYR A 138 11.68 4.37 6.82
CA TYR A 138 12.36 4.78 8.04
C TYR A 138 11.51 4.47 9.28
N ASP A 139 12.19 4.15 10.37
CA ASP A 139 11.57 3.94 11.69
C ASP A 139 11.34 5.26 12.45
N ILE A 140 10.91 5.15 13.71
CA ILE A 140 10.63 6.29 14.60
C ILE A 140 11.87 7.11 14.96
N GLU A 141 13.06 6.51 14.92
CA GLU A 141 14.34 7.19 15.15
C GLU A 141 14.86 7.89 13.89
N GLY A 142 14.13 7.73 12.77
CA GLY A 142 14.54 8.27 11.48
C GLY A 142 15.62 7.45 10.79
N LYS A 143 15.91 6.23 11.26
CA LYS A 143 16.87 5.32 10.63
C LYS A 143 16.22 4.61 9.45
N LYS A 144 16.94 4.51 8.33
CA LYS A 144 16.49 3.75 7.15
C LYS A 144 16.47 2.26 7.48
N VAL A 145 15.31 1.62 7.37
CA VAL A 145 15.10 0.20 7.72
C VAL A 145 14.83 -0.69 6.51
N ALA A 146 14.38 -0.13 5.38
CA ALA A 146 14.16 -0.86 4.15
C ALA A 146 14.26 0.05 2.92
N GLU A 147 14.60 -0.51 1.76
CA GLU A 147 14.56 0.19 0.48
C GLU A 147 14.31 -0.75 -0.69
N THR A 148 13.73 -0.19 -1.75
CA THR A 148 13.53 -0.84 -3.04
C THR A 148 13.61 0.21 -4.13
N GLY A 149 13.73 -0.19 -5.40
CA GLY A 149 13.83 0.79 -6.47
C GLY A 149 13.49 0.24 -7.84
N MET A 150 13.39 1.18 -8.77
CA MET A 150 13.25 0.96 -10.19
C MET A 150 14.49 1.53 -10.87
N SER A 151 15.22 0.68 -11.58
CA SER A 151 16.33 1.10 -12.43
C SER A 151 15.80 1.61 -13.77
N VAL A 152 16.50 2.57 -14.35
CA VAL A 152 16.25 3.03 -15.73
C VAL A 152 17.46 2.65 -16.56
N SER A 153 17.23 1.97 -17.67
CA SER A 153 18.30 1.65 -18.62
C SER A 153 18.77 2.94 -19.30
N HIS A 154 20.07 3.23 -19.23
CA HIS A 154 20.68 4.33 -20.00
C HIS A 154 20.65 4.09 -21.53
N HIS A 155 20.25 2.89 -21.97
CA HIS A 155 20.01 2.53 -23.37
C HIS A 155 18.56 2.74 -23.81
N MET A 156 17.77 3.51 -23.07
CA MET A 156 16.58 4.13 -23.67
C MET A 156 17.07 5.02 -24.81
N SER A 157 16.88 4.56 -26.05
CA SER A 157 17.12 5.37 -27.23
C SER A 157 16.40 6.71 -27.07
N SER A 158 16.89 7.78 -27.69
CA SER A 158 16.20 9.08 -27.68
C SER A 158 14.78 9.02 -28.27
N ASP A 159 14.38 7.87 -28.82
CA ASP A 159 13.06 7.55 -29.36
C ASP A 159 12.11 6.90 -28.34
N ALA A 160 12.58 6.56 -27.13
CA ALA A 160 11.72 6.09 -26.06
C ALA A 160 10.92 7.28 -25.49
N LEU A 161 9.80 7.58 -26.14
CA LEU A 161 8.84 8.61 -25.75
C LEU A 161 8.25 8.42 -24.34
N ASN A 162 8.48 7.27 -23.70
CA ASN A 162 7.75 6.80 -22.53
C ASN A 162 8.69 6.55 -21.35
N PHE A 163 8.41 7.20 -20.22
CA PHE A 163 9.10 6.96 -18.96
C PHE A 163 8.72 5.59 -18.36
N PRO A 164 9.68 4.90 -17.72
CA PRO A 164 9.41 3.63 -17.05
C PRO A 164 8.37 3.81 -15.93
N ASN A 165 7.45 2.85 -15.87
CA ASN A 165 6.41 2.74 -14.86
C ASN A 165 6.57 1.41 -14.11
N ALA A 166 6.57 1.45 -12.78
CA ALA A 166 6.65 0.26 -11.95
C ALA A 166 5.90 0.43 -10.63
N GLN A 167 5.49 -0.70 -10.06
CA GLN A 167 5.01 -0.75 -8.69
C GLN A 167 6.20 -0.87 -7.73
N LEU A 168 6.38 0.10 -6.85
CA LEU A 168 7.33 0.01 -5.74
C LEU A 168 6.59 -0.41 -4.48
N LYS A 169 7.07 -1.48 -3.83
CA LYS A 169 6.49 -2.03 -2.62
C LYS A 169 7.55 -2.29 -1.57
N LEU A 170 7.28 -1.90 -0.34
CA LEU A 170 8.09 -2.21 0.82
C LEU A 170 7.27 -2.89 1.91
N SER A 171 7.95 -3.69 2.71
CA SER A 171 7.42 -4.28 3.93
C SER A 171 8.47 -4.16 5.03
N GLY A 172 8.04 -3.84 6.24
CA GLY A 172 8.92 -3.68 7.39
C GLY A 172 8.13 -3.54 8.68
N CYS A 173 8.81 -3.53 9.81
CA CYS A 173 8.18 -3.36 11.10
C CYS A 173 8.18 -1.88 11.49
N ASN A 174 7.03 -1.35 11.91
CA ASN A 174 6.88 -0.01 12.48
C ASN A 174 7.40 1.14 11.60
N LEU A 175 7.09 1.13 10.30
CA LEU A 175 7.48 2.21 9.40
C LEU A 175 6.77 3.51 9.80
N LYS A 176 7.52 4.61 9.97
CA LYS A 176 7.00 5.93 10.34
C LYS A 176 7.11 6.96 9.24
N LYS A 177 7.97 6.71 8.27
CA LYS A 177 8.18 7.59 7.12
C LYS A 177 8.59 6.76 5.91
N VAL A 178 8.12 7.17 4.74
CA VAL A 178 8.70 6.74 3.47
C VAL A 178 9.07 7.94 2.61
N THR A 179 10.07 7.75 1.77
CA THR A 179 10.46 8.73 0.76
C THR A 179 10.53 8.06 -0.60
N PHE A 180 9.95 8.70 -1.61
CA PHE A 180 10.25 8.41 -3.01
C PHE A 180 11.28 9.42 -3.48
N GLY A 181 12.39 8.95 -4.03
CA GLY A 181 13.51 9.78 -4.45
C GLY A 181 14.04 9.36 -5.81
N THR A 182 14.34 10.34 -6.66
CA THR A 182 15.10 10.15 -7.89
C THR A 182 16.18 11.22 -7.97
N PHE A 183 17.29 10.89 -8.64
CA PHE A 183 18.40 11.80 -8.85
C PHE A 183 18.22 12.55 -10.16
N ASP A 184 18.22 13.89 -10.10
CA ASP A 184 18.15 14.80 -11.25
C ASP A 184 17.04 14.45 -12.25
N GLY A 185 15.86 14.12 -11.72
CA GLY A 185 14.73 13.64 -12.50
C GLY A 185 13.39 14.03 -11.90
N GLN A 186 12.33 13.69 -12.63
CA GLN A 186 10.97 13.87 -12.18
C GLN A 186 10.34 12.50 -11.95
N LEU A 187 9.56 12.39 -10.88
CA LEU A 187 8.74 11.23 -10.60
C LEU A 187 7.30 11.68 -10.33
N ILE A 188 6.36 10.84 -10.75
CA ILE A 188 4.97 10.92 -10.35
C ILE A 188 4.60 9.65 -9.60
N LEU A 189 3.79 9.81 -8.55
CA LEU A 189 3.19 8.74 -7.77
C LEU A 189 1.69 8.72 -8.05
N HIS A 190 1.16 7.54 -8.34
CA HIS A 190 -0.27 7.28 -8.45
C HIS A 190 -0.61 5.95 -7.75
N HIS A 191 -1.88 5.73 -7.39
CA HIS A 191 -2.34 4.53 -6.67
C HIS A 191 -1.48 4.19 -5.44
N PHE A 192 -1.59 5.00 -4.39
CA PHE A 192 -0.85 4.79 -3.15
C PHE A 192 -1.67 3.99 -2.14
N ARG A 193 -1.04 2.99 -1.53
CA ARG A 193 -1.64 2.05 -0.57
C ARG A 193 -0.71 1.84 0.62
N VAL A 194 -1.31 1.70 1.80
CA VAL A 194 -0.59 1.29 3.01
C VAL A 194 -1.35 0.24 3.80
N GLU A 195 -0.63 -0.54 4.59
CA GLU A 195 -1.16 -1.52 5.55
C GLU A 195 -0.55 -1.21 6.91
N PHE A 196 -1.38 -0.87 7.89
CA PHE A 196 -0.97 -0.58 9.27
C PHE A 196 -0.62 -1.84 10.05
#